data_AF-A0A971SWB0-F1
#
_entry.id   AF-A0A971SWB0-F1
#
_cell.length_a   1.000
_cell.length_b   1.000
_cell.length_c   1.000
_cell.angle_alpha   90.00
_cell.angle_beta   90.00
_cell.angle_gamma   90.00
#
_symmetry.space_group_name_H-M   'P 1'
#
loop_
_entity.id
_entity.type
_entity.pdbx_description
1 polymer ?
#
loop_
_entity_poly.entity_id
_entity_poly.type
_entity_poly.pdbx_seq_one_letter_code
_entity_poly.pdbx_strand_id
1 'polypeptide(L)'
;MNDNTLDAEVENGVIFDLVDSYKNKYKDLHHKNTTERFEQLVGKSRINVYQNRETNKKISETDARIKDLDRRIKKRNTIKTLIIVLIVVSVLVILGQVVAMSKVGLELAPLLIACLGGGSIVLCVYLLMKLNRTSKTLKIEKYELESSLQMLTAEAWEHLRPLNELLNPKICPELFAKTLPAIRLDKIFDAGRLDFLTGRFGFEAPRDNNRSTLYVQSGDINGNPFFISLDLVHELGTKTYTGSRTIHWTTTHFSGGKTVTHHHTQTLTATIEKPCPYYKRQAYLVCGNEAAPELIFSRQDSDAEHMDQKQIDKQVSKEIKKLHKKAEKETARGGGFTVMGNSEFEVLFGATDRNNEVEFRLLFTPLAQKQLLDLMKDKEAGFGDDFAFVKRRMINYLYPQHLKDIKLNITPGYFQGYDYDEVKKRFISYSNDYFRYIYFALAPILAIPLYQQQRPGGYASPDSYESYASFYEHEQIANSLPEHMLCHPESSTPSILKTTVIGSGDNRDTVRVTAYGYRSERRVDYVQKLGGDGRIHSIPVEWTEYIPVTQETEITVSVVPDEDGETTYAEKFRQAIERLTNRDNIGEKEIFKAGIFLAYILKKQSNTN
;
A
#
# COMPACT_ATOMS: atom_id res chain seq x y z
N MET A 1 -9.43 24.86 -47.23
CA MET A 1 -10.20 23.76 -46.62
C MET A 1 -9.43 23.41 -45.35
N ASN A 2 -9.92 23.93 -44.23
CA ASN A 2 -9.18 24.03 -42.97
C ASN A 2 -9.08 22.66 -42.30
N ASP A 3 -7.85 22.25 -42.02
CA ASP A 3 -7.53 21.17 -41.10
C ASP A 3 -7.22 21.81 -39.75
N ASN A 4 -8.26 21.94 -38.91
CA ASN A 4 -8.15 22.33 -37.50
C ASN A 4 -8.42 21.08 -36.67
N THR A 5 -7.42 20.23 -36.56
CA THR A 5 -7.29 19.35 -35.40
C THR A 5 -6.71 20.21 -34.28
N LEU A 6 -7.49 20.47 -33.23
CA LEU A 6 -7.02 21.17 -32.04
C LEU A 6 -5.89 20.33 -31.42
N ASP A 7 -4.66 20.71 -31.70
CA ASP A 7 -3.54 20.42 -30.84
C ASP A 7 -3.86 21.03 -29.47
N ALA A 8 -3.82 20.24 -28.40
CA ALA A 8 -3.63 20.80 -27.08
C ALA A 8 -2.24 21.45 -27.07
N GLU A 9 -2.22 22.73 -27.41
CA GLU A 9 -1.04 23.56 -27.49
C GLU A 9 -0.45 23.69 -26.09
N VAL A 10 0.77 23.18 -25.94
CA VAL A 10 1.67 23.66 -24.88
C VAL A 10 2.09 25.06 -25.33
N GLU A 11 1.21 26.05 -25.20
CA GLU A 11 1.58 27.46 -25.37
C GLU A 11 2.40 27.87 -24.14
N ASN A 12 3.67 28.24 -24.34
CA ASN A 12 4.57 28.74 -23.29
C ASN A 12 4.79 27.79 -22.08
N GLY A 13 4.66 26.47 -22.27
CA GLY A 13 4.91 25.49 -21.20
C GLY A 13 3.73 25.23 -20.25
N VAL A 14 2.55 25.80 -20.54
CA VAL A 14 1.32 25.59 -19.77
C VAL A 14 0.53 24.42 -20.35
N ILE A 15 -0.02 23.57 -19.50
CA ILE A 15 -0.83 22.42 -19.87
C ILE A 15 -2.30 22.78 -19.66
N PHE A 16 -3.11 22.65 -20.72
CA PHE A 16 -4.56 22.88 -20.69
C PHE A 16 -5.35 21.60 -20.98
N ASP A 17 -6.65 21.67 -20.73
CA ASP A 17 -7.63 20.60 -20.99
C ASP A 17 -7.12 19.24 -20.47
N LEU A 18 -6.74 19.20 -19.18
CA LEU A 18 -5.93 18.14 -18.57
C LEU A 18 -6.45 16.71 -18.83
N VAL A 19 -7.75 16.49 -18.70
CA VAL A 19 -8.38 15.18 -18.93
C VAL A 19 -8.23 14.78 -20.40
N ASP A 20 -8.54 15.68 -21.33
CA ASP A 20 -8.48 15.42 -22.77
C ASP A 20 -7.03 15.28 -23.26
N SER A 21 -6.13 16.14 -22.78
CA SER A 21 -4.70 16.05 -23.02
C SER A 21 -4.12 14.71 -22.56
N TYR A 22 -4.57 14.21 -21.41
CA TYR A 22 -4.19 12.87 -20.97
C TYR A 22 -4.74 11.80 -21.92
N LYS A 23 -6.05 11.80 -22.20
CA LYS A 23 -6.74 10.81 -23.04
C LYS A 23 -6.16 10.72 -24.44
N ASN A 24 -5.96 11.86 -25.09
CA ASN A 24 -5.69 11.95 -26.53
C ASN A 24 -4.20 12.06 -26.88
N LYS A 25 -3.33 12.34 -25.89
CA LYS A 25 -1.91 12.58 -26.14
C LYS A 25 -1.01 11.88 -25.13
N TYR A 26 -1.08 12.25 -23.86
CA TYR A 26 -0.05 11.84 -22.90
C TYR A 26 -0.11 10.35 -22.55
N LYS A 27 -1.29 9.72 -22.53
CA LYS A 27 -1.44 8.28 -22.28
C LYS A 27 -0.66 7.45 -23.31
N ASP A 28 -0.88 7.71 -24.60
CA ASP A 28 -0.26 6.95 -25.67
C ASP A 28 1.23 7.31 -25.84
N LEU A 29 1.58 8.59 -25.67
CA LEU A 29 2.97 9.03 -25.67
C LEU A 29 3.77 8.37 -24.53
N HIS A 30 3.20 8.30 -23.33
CA HIS A 30 3.86 7.65 -22.20
C HIS A 30 4.03 6.15 -22.43
N HIS A 31 3.00 5.48 -22.95
CA HIS A 31 3.05 4.05 -23.26
C HIS A 31 4.12 3.74 -24.31
N LYS A 32 4.22 4.56 -25.36
CA LYS A 32 5.28 4.47 -26.36
C LYS A 32 6.67 4.65 -25.73
N ASN A 33 6.87 5.74 -24.97
CA ASN A 33 8.13 6.01 -24.28
C ASN A 33 8.56 4.86 -23.37
N THR A 34 7.61 4.30 -22.62
CA THR A 34 7.83 3.17 -21.71
C THR A 34 8.22 1.90 -22.47
N THR A 35 7.49 1.59 -23.55
CA THR A 35 7.77 0.40 -24.37
C THR A 35 9.14 0.51 -25.03
N GLU A 36 9.46 1.66 -25.64
CA GLU A 36 10.78 1.90 -26.25
C GLU A 36 11.90 1.79 -25.21
N ARG A 37 11.71 2.35 -24.00
CA ARG A 37 12.69 2.23 -22.92
C ARG A 37 12.90 0.79 -22.50
N PHE A 38 11.83 -0.01 -22.39
CA PHE A 38 11.97 -1.42 -22.07
C PHE A 38 12.76 -2.17 -23.15
N GLU A 39 12.46 -1.95 -24.44
CA GLU A 39 13.20 -2.58 -25.54
C GLU A 39 14.68 -2.14 -25.57
N GLN A 40 14.99 -0.89 -25.21
CA GLN A 40 16.38 -0.45 -25.04
C GLN A 40 17.09 -1.23 -23.91
N LEU A 41 16.43 -1.49 -22.79
CA LEU A 41 16.99 -2.27 -21.69
C LEU A 41 17.20 -3.74 -22.11
N VAL A 42 16.26 -4.32 -22.86
CA VAL A 42 16.40 -5.66 -23.45
C VAL A 42 17.61 -5.71 -24.37
N GLY A 43 17.74 -4.73 -25.28
CA GLY A 43 18.90 -4.61 -26.17
C GLY A 43 20.23 -4.49 -25.42
N LYS A 44 20.27 -3.68 -24.35
CA LYS A 44 21.46 -3.54 -23.48
C LYS A 44 21.81 -4.81 -22.73
N SER A 45 20.81 -5.55 -22.25
CA SER A 45 21.00 -6.79 -21.48
C SER A 45 21.49 -7.97 -22.34
N ARG A 46 21.27 -7.90 -23.67
CA ARG A 46 21.64 -8.95 -24.65
C ARG A 46 21.08 -10.35 -24.30
N ILE A 47 19.94 -10.41 -23.62
CA ILE A 47 19.28 -11.68 -23.27
C ILE A 47 18.72 -12.38 -24.51
N ASN A 48 18.62 -13.71 -24.46
CA ASN A 48 17.92 -14.49 -25.48
C ASN A 48 16.45 -14.68 -25.09
N VAL A 49 15.58 -13.79 -25.57
CA VAL A 49 14.14 -13.81 -25.29
C VAL A 49 13.47 -15.12 -25.74
N TYR A 50 13.87 -15.65 -26.90
CA TYR A 50 13.31 -16.90 -27.42
C TYR A 50 13.63 -18.09 -26.50
N GLN A 51 14.88 -18.20 -26.05
CA GLN A 51 15.30 -19.24 -25.11
C GLN A 51 14.57 -19.14 -23.77
N ASN A 52 14.38 -17.92 -23.26
CA ASN A 52 13.60 -17.71 -22.05
C ASN A 52 12.14 -18.17 -22.23
N ARG A 53 11.48 -17.81 -23.33
CA ARG A 53 10.10 -18.26 -23.63
C ARG A 53 9.97 -19.77 -23.76
N GLU A 54 10.92 -20.43 -24.43
CA GLU A 54 10.94 -21.89 -24.53
C GLU A 54 11.11 -22.57 -23.17
N THR A 55 11.95 -22.01 -22.30
CA THR A 55 12.13 -22.50 -20.93
C THR A 55 10.85 -22.31 -20.10
N ASN A 56 10.21 -21.15 -20.19
CA ASN A 56 8.94 -20.87 -19.52
C ASN A 56 7.78 -21.76 -20.01
N LYS A 57 7.78 -22.12 -21.30
CA LYS A 57 6.85 -23.11 -21.83
C LYS A 57 7.04 -24.48 -21.16
N LYS A 58 8.28 -24.95 -21.01
CA LYS A 58 8.60 -26.19 -20.29
C LYS A 58 8.19 -26.12 -18.81
N ILE A 59 8.39 -24.97 -18.16
CA ILE A 59 7.95 -24.71 -16.78
C ILE A 59 6.43 -24.90 -16.69
N SER A 60 5.67 -24.23 -17.56
CA SER A 60 4.20 -24.31 -17.60
C SER A 60 3.69 -25.74 -17.85
N GLU A 61 4.29 -26.45 -18.81
CA GLU A 61 3.97 -27.85 -19.08
C GLU A 61 4.28 -28.78 -17.89
N THR A 62 5.41 -28.54 -17.20
CA THR A 62 5.81 -29.31 -16.01
C THR A 62 4.87 -29.04 -14.84
N ASP A 63 4.53 -27.79 -14.58
CA ASP A 63 3.56 -27.38 -13.55
C ASP A 63 2.16 -27.98 -13.82
N ALA A 64 1.72 -28.01 -15.08
CA ALA A 64 0.47 -28.66 -15.46
C ALA A 64 0.48 -30.17 -15.17
N ARG A 65 1.60 -30.86 -15.42
CA ARG A 65 1.77 -32.29 -15.08
C ARG A 65 1.75 -32.51 -13.57
N ILE A 66 2.40 -31.66 -12.79
CA ILE A 66 2.37 -31.71 -11.32
C ILE A 66 0.93 -31.55 -10.81
N LYS A 67 0.18 -30.58 -11.33
CA LYS A 67 -1.24 -30.36 -10.98
C LYS A 67 -2.12 -31.58 -11.32
N ASP A 68 -1.89 -32.24 -12.45
CA ASP A 68 -2.60 -33.46 -12.81
C ASP A 68 -2.26 -34.63 -11.86
N LEU A 69 -0.97 -34.82 -11.54
CA LEU A 69 -0.53 -35.81 -10.55
C LEU A 69 -1.15 -35.55 -9.19
N ASP A 70 -1.22 -34.31 -8.73
CA ASP A 70 -1.87 -33.94 -7.47
C ASP A 70 -3.35 -34.30 -7.45
N ARG A 71 -4.06 -34.05 -8.55
CA ARG A 71 -5.46 -34.46 -8.69
C ARG A 71 -5.59 -35.99 -8.63
N ARG A 72 -4.72 -36.73 -9.32
CA ARG A 72 -4.72 -38.21 -9.29
C ARG A 72 -4.39 -38.75 -7.89
N ILE A 73 -3.43 -38.18 -7.19
CA ILE A 73 -3.06 -38.54 -5.82
C ILE A 73 -4.23 -38.27 -4.86
N LYS A 74 -4.85 -37.10 -4.92
CA LYS A 74 -6.03 -36.75 -4.10
C LYS A 74 -7.17 -37.74 -4.33
N LYS A 75 -7.55 -38.01 -5.59
CA LYS A 75 -8.59 -39.00 -5.93
C LYS A 75 -8.31 -40.37 -5.35
N ARG A 76 -7.05 -40.82 -5.43
CA ARG A 76 -6.65 -42.13 -4.87
C ARG A 76 -6.66 -42.16 -3.36
N ASN A 77 -6.29 -41.07 -2.69
CA ASN A 77 -6.41 -40.98 -1.24
C ASN A 77 -7.88 -41.03 -0.80
N THR A 78 -8.80 -40.38 -1.52
CA THR A 78 -10.24 -40.50 -1.28
C THR A 78 -10.73 -41.93 -1.41
N ILE A 79 -10.30 -42.65 -2.46
CA ILE A 79 -10.64 -44.07 -2.65
C ILE A 79 -10.08 -44.93 -1.50
N LYS A 80 -8.84 -44.69 -1.05
CA LYS A 80 -8.26 -45.40 0.10
C LYS A 80 -9.10 -45.18 1.35
N THR A 81 -9.52 -43.95 1.64
CA THR A 81 -10.39 -43.63 2.78
C THR A 81 -11.72 -44.38 2.67
N LEU A 82 -12.33 -44.43 1.49
CA LEU A 82 -13.58 -45.16 1.27
C LEU A 82 -13.41 -46.69 1.48
N ILE A 83 -12.31 -47.28 1.02
CA ILE A 83 -12.03 -48.71 1.26
C ILE A 83 -11.82 -48.98 2.76
N ILE A 84 -11.14 -48.09 3.48
CA ILE A 84 -10.98 -48.21 4.95
C ILE A 84 -12.34 -48.19 5.64
N VAL A 85 -13.23 -47.27 5.25
CA VAL A 85 -14.61 -47.23 5.77
C VAL A 85 -15.36 -48.54 5.47
N LEU A 86 -15.24 -49.09 4.25
CA LEU A 86 -15.86 -50.37 3.89
C LEU A 86 -15.34 -51.55 4.72
N ILE A 87 -14.04 -51.58 5.05
CA ILE A 87 -13.46 -52.59 5.93
C ILE A 87 -14.07 -52.46 7.34
N VAL A 88 -14.14 -51.25 7.89
CA VAL A 88 -14.72 -51.00 9.23
C VAL A 88 -16.18 -51.46 9.28
N VAL A 89 -16.98 -51.12 8.26
CA VAL A 89 -18.39 -51.56 8.16
C VAL A 89 -18.47 -53.08 8.06
N SER A 90 -17.64 -53.72 7.24
CA SER A 90 -17.63 -55.18 7.08
C SER A 90 -17.30 -55.90 8.40
N VAL A 91 -16.35 -55.38 9.18
CA VAL A 91 -15.99 -55.90 10.51
C VAL A 91 -17.15 -55.75 11.50
N LEU A 92 -17.83 -54.61 11.51
CA LEU A 92 -19.01 -54.37 12.37
C LEU A 92 -20.15 -55.33 12.04
N VAL A 93 -20.39 -55.60 10.75
CA VAL A 93 -21.41 -56.57 10.30
C VAL A 93 -21.06 -57.99 10.77
N ILE A 94 -19.80 -58.42 10.63
CA ILE A 94 -19.35 -59.74 11.11
C ILE A 94 -19.53 -59.85 12.63
N LEU A 95 -19.12 -58.84 13.40
CA LEU A 95 -19.30 -58.80 14.86
C LEU A 95 -20.78 -58.91 15.26
N GLY A 96 -21.67 -58.17 14.58
CA GLY A 96 -23.11 -58.25 14.81
C GLY A 96 -23.69 -59.65 14.56
N GLN A 97 -23.24 -60.33 13.50
CA GLN A 97 -23.67 -61.71 13.18
C GLN A 97 -23.14 -62.74 14.19
N VAL A 98 -21.91 -62.57 14.69
CA VAL A 98 -21.35 -63.44 15.75
C VAL A 98 -22.17 -63.34 17.04
N VAL A 99 -22.62 -62.13 17.40
CA VAL A 99 -23.51 -61.91 18.55
C VAL A 99 -24.92 -62.47 18.32
N ALA A 100 -25.41 -62.49 17.07
CA ALA A 100 -26.69 -63.10 16.75
C ALA A 100 -26.63 -64.65 16.82
N MET A 101 -25.57 -65.26 16.31
CA MET A 101 -25.33 -66.71 16.38
C MET A 101 -25.23 -67.23 17.82
N SER A 102 -24.68 -66.45 18.75
CA SER A 102 -24.59 -66.84 20.16
C SER A 102 -25.94 -66.86 20.88
N LYS A 103 -26.98 -66.23 20.32
CA LYS A 103 -28.34 -66.18 20.90
C LYS A 103 -29.32 -67.20 20.29
N VAL A 104 -29.18 -67.53 19.00
CA VAL A 104 -30.20 -68.29 18.23
C VAL A 104 -29.72 -69.69 17.83
N GLY A 105 -28.41 -69.99 17.93
CA GLY A 105 -27.84 -71.26 17.47
C GLY A 105 -27.33 -71.19 16.03
N LEU A 106 -26.69 -72.27 15.56
CA LEU A 106 -25.92 -72.29 14.31
C LEU A 106 -26.83 -72.49 13.08
N GLU A 107 -27.37 -71.41 12.54
CA GLU A 107 -28.12 -71.43 11.27
C GLU A 107 -27.22 -71.16 10.05
N LEU A 108 -27.65 -71.63 8.86
CA LEU A 108 -26.89 -71.49 7.61
C LEU A 108 -26.71 -70.04 7.14
N ALA A 109 -27.70 -69.17 7.37
CA ALA A 109 -27.68 -67.79 6.86
C ALA A 109 -26.63 -66.87 7.52
N PRO A 110 -26.50 -66.83 8.88
CA PRO A 110 -25.44 -66.07 9.54
C PRO A 110 -24.02 -66.50 9.14
N LEU A 111 -23.82 -67.79 8.93
CA LEU A 111 -22.54 -68.38 8.51
C LEU A 111 -22.14 -67.92 7.10
N LEU A 112 -23.08 -67.91 6.16
CA LEU A 112 -22.85 -67.43 4.79
C LEU A 112 -22.50 -65.94 4.76
N ILE A 113 -23.18 -65.10 5.55
CA ILE A 113 -22.92 -63.65 5.65
C ILE A 113 -21.53 -63.39 6.24
N ALA A 114 -21.11 -64.14 7.26
CA ALA A 114 -19.78 -64.02 7.85
C ALA A 114 -18.66 -64.43 6.87
N CYS A 115 -18.85 -65.52 6.11
CA CYS A 115 -17.90 -65.96 5.07
C CYS A 115 -17.79 -64.94 3.93
N LEU A 116 -18.91 -64.37 3.47
CA LEU A 116 -18.93 -63.31 2.45
C LEU A 116 -18.25 -62.03 2.95
N GLY A 117 -18.45 -61.66 4.21
CA GLY A 117 -17.76 -60.55 4.86
C GLY A 117 -16.25 -60.78 5.00
N GLY A 118 -15.81 -62.00 5.30
CA GLY A 118 -14.38 -62.36 5.31
C GLY A 118 -13.74 -62.21 3.92
N GLY A 119 -14.41 -62.70 2.87
CA GLY A 119 -13.96 -62.56 1.49
C GLY A 119 -13.87 -61.10 1.01
N SER A 120 -14.82 -60.25 1.41
CA SER A 120 -14.81 -58.83 1.07
C SER A 120 -13.65 -58.07 1.73
N ILE A 121 -13.29 -58.42 2.97
CA ILE A 121 -12.13 -57.84 3.68
C ILE A 121 -10.82 -58.17 2.96
N VAL A 122 -10.61 -59.44 2.57
CA VAL A 122 -9.40 -59.86 1.85
C VAL A 122 -9.26 -59.10 0.52
N LEU A 123 -10.37 -58.94 -0.22
CA LEU A 123 -10.40 -58.16 -1.46
C LEU A 123 -10.08 -56.67 -1.21
N CYS A 124 -10.66 -56.07 -0.16
CA CYS A 124 -10.40 -54.67 0.21
C CYS A 124 -8.93 -54.44 0.61
N VAL A 125 -8.33 -55.36 1.36
CA VAL A 125 -6.90 -55.31 1.75
C VAL A 125 -6.00 -55.42 0.52
N TYR A 126 -6.30 -56.34 -0.40
CA TYR A 126 -5.58 -56.46 -1.67
C TYR A 126 -5.64 -55.16 -2.50
N LEU A 127 -6.84 -54.57 -2.64
CA LEU A 127 -7.04 -53.30 -3.34
C LEU A 127 -6.29 -52.14 -2.67
N LEU A 128 -6.27 -52.07 -1.33
CA LEU A 128 -5.48 -51.10 -0.58
C LEU A 128 -3.99 -51.25 -0.83
N MET A 129 -3.45 -52.46 -0.81
CA MET A 129 -2.02 -52.71 -1.09
C MET A 129 -1.65 -52.28 -2.52
N LYS A 130 -2.48 -52.61 -3.52
CA LYS A 130 -2.29 -52.19 -4.92
C LYS A 130 -2.32 -50.66 -5.05
N LEU A 131 -3.34 -50.00 -4.49
CA LEU A 131 -3.46 -48.55 -4.47
C LEU A 131 -2.31 -47.87 -3.73
N ASN A 132 -1.77 -48.49 -2.68
CA ASN A 132 -0.65 -47.93 -1.93
C ASN A 132 0.65 -47.95 -2.74
N ARG A 133 0.96 -49.06 -3.42
CA ARG A 133 2.12 -49.14 -4.33
C ARG A 133 2.05 -48.09 -5.43
N THR A 134 0.92 -48.00 -6.12
CA THR A 134 0.78 -47.02 -7.22
C THR A 134 0.65 -45.58 -6.72
N SER A 135 0.26 -45.36 -5.47
CA SER A 135 0.30 -44.03 -4.84
C SER A 135 1.74 -43.63 -4.48
N LYS A 136 2.60 -44.59 -4.12
CA LYS A 136 4.03 -44.34 -3.89
C LYS A 136 4.74 -43.93 -5.18
N THR A 137 4.47 -44.61 -6.30
CA THR A 137 5.07 -44.26 -7.60
C THR A 137 4.68 -42.86 -8.05
N LEU A 138 3.40 -42.49 -7.96
CA LEU A 138 2.94 -41.14 -8.33
C LEU A 138 3.56 -40.04 -7.45
N LYS A 139 3.84 -40.32 -6.18
CA LYS A 139 4.51 -39.37 -5.29
C LYS A 139 5.99 -39.17 -5.66
N ILE A 140 6.66 -40.25 -6.08
CA ILE A 140 8.06 -40.18 -6.57
C ILE A 140 8.11 -39.37 -7.87
N GLU A 141 7.25 -39.69 -8.84
CA GLU A 141 7.15 -38.95 -10.10
C GLU A 141 6.85 -37.47 -9.87
N LYS A 142 5.94 -37.16 -8.93
CA LYS A 142 5.66 -35.78 -8.52
C LYS A 142 6.91 -35.09 -7.98
N TYR A 143 7.64 -35.74 -7.07
CA TYR A 143 8.86 -35.19 -6.48
C TYR A 143 9.94 -34.91 -7.54
N GLU A 144 10.13 -35.83 -8.49
CA GLU A 144 11.07 -35.66 -9.61
C GLU A 144 10.67 -34.46 -10.49
N LEU A 145 9.37 -34.31 -10.80
CA LEU A 145 8.88 -33.16 -11.56
C LEU A 145 9.01 -31.84 -10.77
N GLU A 146 8.77 -31.84 -9.46
CA GLU A 146 8.98 -30.66 -8.60
C GLU A 146 10.45 -30.24 -8.58
N SER A 147 11.38 -31.21 -8.50
CA SER A 147 12.81 -30.93 -8.60
C SER A 147 13.20 -30.40 -9.98
N SER A 148 12.63 -30.96 -11.05
CA SER A 148 12.84 -30.48 -12.43
C SER A 148 12.30 -29.06 -12.61
N LEU A 149 11.12 -28.76 -12.06
CA LEU A 149 10.53 -27.43 -12.07
C LEU A 149 11.42 -26.40 -11.38
N GLN A 150 12.02 -26.74 -10.23
CA GLN A 150 12.96 -25.88 -9.53
C GLN A 150 14.20 -25.57 -10.40
N MET A 151 14.78 -26.59 -11.04
CA MET A 151 15.94 -26.40 -11.94
C MET A 151 15.59 -25.53 -13.15
N LEU A 152 14.47 -25.80 -13.82
CA LEU A 152 13.99 -24.99 -14.95
C LEU A 152 13.73 -23.53 -14.55
N THR A 153 13.18 -23.32 -13.35
CA THR A 153 12.91 -21.97 -12.82
C THR A 153 14.23 -21.23 -12.55
N ALA A 154 15.22 -21.90 -11.98
CA ALA A 154 16.55 -21.32 -11.77
C ALA A 154 17.25 -20.98 -13.11
N GLU A 155 17.14 -21.87 -14.11
CA GLU A 155 17.64 -21.61 -15.46
C GLU A 155 16.95 -20.38 -16.09
N ALA A 156 15.63 -20.27 -15.97
CA ALA A 156 14.88 -19.12 -16.47
C ALA A 156 15.26 -17.80 -15.76
N TRP A 157 15.58 -17.86 -14.47
CA TRP A 157 16.13 -16.72 -13.72
C TRP A 157 17.49 -16.28 -14.28
N GLU A 158 18.40 -17.23 -14.53
CA GLU A 158 19.72 -16.92 -15.10
C GLU A 158 19.61 -16.32 -16.51
N HIS A 159 18.66 -16.80 -17.34
CA HIS A 159 18.39 -16.20 -18.64
C HIS A 159 18.03 -14.70 -18.57
N LEU A 160 17.34 -14.26 -17.50
CA LEU A 160 16.92 -12.87 -17.33
C LEU A 160 17.77 -12.06 -16.36
N ARG A 161 18.74 -12.67 -15.67
CA ARG A 161 19.60 -11.99 -14.69
C ARG A 161 20.19 -10.68 -15.25
N PRO A 162 20.77 -10.62 -16.47
CA PRO A 162 21.30 -9.36 -17.01
C PRO A 162 20.25 -8.27 -17.21
N LEU A 163 19.01 -8.63 -17.57
CA LEU A 163 17.91 -7.67 -17.68
C LEU A 163 17.45 -7.21 -16.29
N ASN A 164 17.30 -8.15 -15.36
CA ASN A 164 16.86 -7.89 -13.98
C ASN A 164 17.79 -6.92 -13.23
N GLU A 165 19.09 -6.94 -13.53
CA GLU A 165 20.09 -6.01 -12.98
C GLU A 165 19.94 -4.57 -13.52
N LEU A 166 19.40 -4.40 -14.73
CA LEU A 166 19.16 -3.09 -15.34
C LEU A 166 17.83 -2.47 -14.89
N LEU A 167 16.85 -3.28 -14.51
CA LEU A 167 15.54 -2.82 -14.06
C LEU A 167 15.66 -2.13 -12.70
N ASN A 168 15.25 -0.87 -12.65
CA ASN A 168 15.23 -0.09 -11.41
C ASN A 168 13.99 0.83 -11.31
N PRO A 169 13.48 1.10 -10.10
CA PRO A 169 12.33 1.98 -9.86
C PRO A 169 12.47 3.42 -10.37
N LYS A 170 13.69 3.97 -10.42
CA LYS A 170 13.93 5.37 -10.80
C LYS A 170 13.67 5.65 -12.29
N ILE A 171 13.55 4.60 -13.11
CA ILE A 171 13.14 4.71 -14.51
C ILE A 171 11.73 5.33 -14.64
N CYS A 172 10.82 5.10 -13.68
CA CYS A 172 9.45 5.65 -13.78
C CYS A 172 9.43 7.20 -13.69
N PRO A 173 10.09 7.86 -12.72
CA PRO A 173 10.31 9.30 -12.75
C PRO A 173 11.00 9.81 -14.04
N GLU A 174 12.01 9.10 -14.56
CA GLU A 174 12.68 9.47 -15.83
C GLU A 174 11.70 9.46 -17.01
N LEU A 175 10.88 8.41 -17.11
CA LEU A 175 9.84 8.27 -18.15
C LEU A 175 8.74 9.32 -18.02
N PHE A 176 8.38 9.68 -16.78
CA PHE A 176 7.46 10.77 -16.50
C PHE A 176 8.01 12.08 -17.07
N ALA A 177 9.24 12.46 -16.70
CA ALA A 177 9.89 13.68 -17.18
C ALA A 177 10.09 13.69 -18.71
N LYS A 178 10.39 12.52 -19.32
CA LYS A 178 10.46 12.38 -20.79
C LYS A 178 9.11 12.67 -21.47
N THR A 179 8.01 12.28 -20.83
CA THR A 179 6.66 12.43 -21.40
C THR A 179 6.10 13.83 -21.16
N LEU A 180 6.35 14.40 -19.98
CA LEU A 180 5.84 15.70 -19.57
C LEU A 180 6.97 16.61 -19.06
N PRO A 181 7.81 17.16 -19.96
CA PRO A 181 9.01 17.89 -19.59
C PRO A 181 8.74 19.24 -18.90
N ALA A 182 7.50 19.73 -18.93
CA ALA A 182 7.09 20.93 -18.20
C ALA A 182 7.13 20.75 -16.66
N ILE A 183 7.17 19.50 -16.19
CA ILE A 183 7.26 19.15 -14.77
C ILE A 183 8.57 18.43 -14.54
N ARG A 184 9.43 19.00 -13.70
CA ARG A 184 10.69 18.37 -13.32
C ARG A 184 10.48 17.55 -12.05
N LEU A 185 11.01 16.34 -12.03
CA LEU A 185 11.11 15.50 -10.84
C LEU A 185 12.57 15.47 -10.39
N ASP A 186 12.82 15.80 -9.13
CA ASP A 186 14.17 15.79 -8.58
C ASP A 186 14.65 14.35 -8.37
N LYS A 187 15.97 14.14 -8.41
CA LYS A 187 16.56 12.82 -8.09
C LYS A 187 16.43 12.50 -6.59
N ILE A 188 16.55 13.54 -5.75
CA ILE A 188 16.51 13.53 -4.29
C ILE A 188 15.68 14.73 -3.84
N PHE A 189 14.89 14.57 -2.79
CA PHE A 189 14.40 15.73 -2.04
C PHE A 189 15.48 16.23 -1.08
N ASP A 190 16.35 17.11 -1.59
CA ASP A 190 17.52 17.62 -0.85
C ASP A 190 17.15 18.68 0.21
N ALA A 191 18.11 18.98 1.10
CA ALA A 191 17.92 19.96 2.16
C ALA A 191 17.66 21.37 1.61
N GLY A 192 18.25 21.73 0.47
CA GLY A 192 18.08 23.05 -0.14
C GLY A 192 16.70 23.26 -0.76
N ARG A 193 16.11 22.22 -1.36
CA ARG A 193 14.72 22.23 -1.85
C ARG A 193 13.75 22.40 -0.69
N LEU A 194 13.99 21.71 0.43
CA LEU A 194 13.18 21.86 1.63
C LEU A 194 13.31 23.28 2.19
N ASP A 195 14.54 23.78 2.34
CA ASP A 195 14.82 25.14 2.82
C ASP A 195 14.16 26.20 1.93
N PHE A 196 14.23 26.04 0.60
CA PHE A 196 13.54 26.92 -0.33
C PHE A 196 12.02 26.93 -0.10
N LEU A 197 11.43 25.74 0.09
CA LEU A 197 10.00 25.61 0.36
C LEU A 197 9.61 26.26 1.71
N THR A 198 10.42 26.07 2.76
CA THR A 198 10.16 26.63 4.10
C THR A 198 10.41 28.14 4.14
N GLY A 199 11.56 28.59 3.64
CA GLY A 199 12.02 29.97 3.74
C GLY A 199 11.30 30.92 2.78
N ARG A 200 11.02 30.50 1.54
CA ARG A 200 10.35 31.37 0.56
C ARG A 200 8.83 31.35 0.67
N PHE A 201 8.23 30.16 0.81
CA PHE A 201 6.78 29.98 0.74
C PHE A 201 6.12 29.81 2.11
N GLY A 202 6.90 29.74 3.20
CA GLY A 202 6.37 29.57 4.54
C GLY A 202 5.82 28.17 4.81
N PHE A 203 6.36 27.15 4.14
CA PHE A 203 6.03 25.77 4.49
C PHE A 203 6.48 25.46 5.91
N GLU A 204 5.54 25.08 6.76
CA GLU A 204 5.85 24.48 8.04
C GLU A 204 6.15 23.01 7.77
N ALA A 205 7.37 22.58 8.05
CA ALA A 205 7.78 21.18 7.92
C ALA A 205 7.67 20.49 9.30
N PRO A 206 6.45 20.08 9.74
CA PRO A 206 6.24 19.60 11.09
C PRO A 206 7.03 18.32 11.35
N ARG A 207 7.80 18.32 12.45
CA ARG A 207 8.40 17.09 13.00
C ARG A 207 7.40 16.42 13.95
N ASP A 208 6.32 15.89 13.38
CA ASP A 208 5.28 15.18 14.12
C ASP A 208 5.72 13.75 14.46
N ASN A 209 5.79 13.42 15.75
CA ASN A 209 6.13 12.08 16.24
C ASN A 209 5.03 11.03 16.00
N ASN A 210 3.90 11.42 15.40
CA ASN A 210 2.86 10.53 14.94
C ASN A 210 2.92 10.25 13.44
N ARG A 211 3.90 10.79 12.71
CA ARG A 211 4.01 10.63 11.26
C ARG A 211 5.41 10.23 10.84
N SER A 212 5.52 9.25 9.95
CA SER A 212 6.79 8.83 9.37
C SER A 212 6.67 8.70 7.86
N THR A 213 7.62 9.26 7.12
CA THR A 213 7.58 9.23 5.66
C THR A 213 8.03 7.88 5.11
N LEU A 214 7.16 7.25 4.31
CA LEU A 214 7.39 5.95 3.66
C LEU A 214 7.81 6.10 2.19
N TYR A 215 7.47 7.22 1.56
CA TYR A 215 7.83 7.57 0.19
C TYR A 215 7.83 9.09 0.06
N VAL A 216 8.77 9.64 -0.69
CA VAL A 216 8.79 11.05 -1.08
C VAL A 216 9.38 11.23 -2.49
N GLN A 217 8.80 12.15 -3.24
CA GLN A 217 9.30 12.60 -4.54
C GLN A 217 9.07 14.10 -4.66
N SER A 218 10.16 14.88 -4.72
CA SER A 218 10.10 16.32 -4.97
C SER A 218 10.27 16.65 -6.45
N GLY A 219 9.98 17.90 -6.79
CA GLY A 219 10.12 18.44 -8.12
C GLY A 219 9.74 19.91 -8.17
N ASP A 220 9.56 20.42 -9.38
CA ASP A 220 9.00 21.75 -9.59
C ASP A 220 8.20 21.88 -10.88
N ILE A 221 7.26 22.83 -10.84
CA ILE A 221 6.47 23.30 -11.97
C ILE A 221 6.90 24.73 -12.24
N ASN A 222 7.66 24.94 -13.33
CA ASN A 222 8.19 26.26 -13.69
C ASN A 222 8.94 26.95 -12.53
N GLY A 223 9.78 26.19 -11.80
CA GLY A 223 10.53 26.68 -10.64
C GLY A 223 9.79 26.61 -9.30
N ASN A 224 8.46 26.47 -9.29
CA ASN A 224 7.68 26.34 -8.06
C ASN A 224 7.84 24.95 -7.45
N PRO A 225 8.38 24.83 -6.23
CA PRO A 225 8.69 23.54 -5.64
C PRO A 225 7.42 22.81 -5.22
N PHE A 226 7.40 21.50 -5.46
CA PHE A 226 6.39 20.60 -4.91
C PHE A 226 7.05 19.32 -4.40
N PHE A 227 6.31 18.57 -3.57
CA PHE A 227 6.63 17.18 -3.29
C PHE A 227 5.37 16.35 -3.07
N ILE A 228 5.46 15.07 -3.40
CA ILE A 228 4.46 14.05 -3.12
C ILE A 228 5.03 13.17 -2.02
N SER A 229 4.24 12.91 -0.98
CA SER A 229 4.65 12.04 0.13
C SER A 229 3.59 10.99 0.42
N LEU A 230 4.03 9.83 0.91
CA LEU A 230 3.20 8.81 1.56
C LEU A 230 3.69 8.63 2.98
N ASP A 231 2.88 9.01 3.96
CA ASP A 231 3.23 8.86 5.36
C ASP A 231 2.50 7.68 6.01
N LEU A 232 3.16 7.02 6.97
CA LEU A 232 2.52 6.25 8.03
C LEU A 232 2.07 7.23 9.10
N VAL A 233 0.77 7.31 9.36
CA VAL A 233 0.15 8.19 10.36
C VAL A 233 -0.39 7.34 11.50
N HIS A 234 0.06 7.65 12.72
CA HIS A 234 -0.41 7.09 13.98
C HIS A 234 -1.47 7.99 14.60
N GLU A 235 -2.51 7.41 15.18
CA GLU A 235 -3.46 8.10 16.04
C GLU A 235 -3.84 7.22 17.23
N LEU A 236 -3.87 7.78 18.43
CA LEU A 236 -4.34 7.06 19.62
C LEU A 236 -5.86 7.18 19.69
N GLY A 237 -6.55 6.12 19.30
CA GLY A 237 -8.01 6.02 19.35
C GLY A 237 -8.49 5.20 20.55
N THR A 238 -9.76 4.83 20.53
CA THR A 238 -10.40 4.02 21.57
C THR A 238 -10.92 2.72 20.98
N LYS A 239 -10.61 1.59 21.62
CA LYS A 239 -11.11 0.26 21.26
C LYS A 239 -12.06 -0.26 22.34
N THR A 240 -13.21 -0.76 21.92
CA THR A 240 -14.18 -1.42 22.79
C THR A 240 -13.83 -2.90 22.93
N TYR A 241 -13.68 -3.37 24.16
CA TYR A 241 -13.46 -4.77 24.52
C TYR A 241 -14.71 -5.33 25.18
N THR A 242 -15.03 -6.59 24.89
CA THR A 242 -16.25 -7.26 25.36
C THR A 242 -15.89 -8.52 26.13
N GLY A 243 -16.44 -8.65 27.34
CA GLY A 243 -16.35 -9.84 28.17
C GLY A 243 -17.72 -10.44 28.42
N SER A 244 -17.77 -11.74 28.74
CA SER A 244 -19.01 -12.39 29.09
C SER A 244 -18.85 -13.42 30.20
N ARG A 245 -19.93 -13.65 30.95
CA ARG A 245 -20.01 -14.65 32.01
C ARG A 245 -21.37 -15.34 31.96
N THR A 246 -21.36 -16.66 31.84
CA THR A 246 -22.60 -17.46 31.93
C THR A 246 -22.89 -17.80 33.39
N ILE A 247 -24.12 -17.57 33.81
CA ILE A 247 -24.64 -17.85 35.15
C ILE A 247 -25.77 -18.87 35.05
N HIS A 248 -25.91 -19.68 36.11
CA HIS A 248 -26.95 -20.70 36.22
C HIS A 248 -27.61 -20.61 37.59
N TRP A 249 -28.94 -20.67 37.64
CA TRP A 249 -29.68 -20.70 38.90
C TRP A 249 -30.95 -21.56 38.77
N THR A 250 -31.55 -21.92 39.90
CA THR A 250 -32.82 -22.67 39.93
C THR A 250 -33.89 -21.89 40.65
N THR A 251 -35.13 -21.95 40.15
CA THR A 251 -36.30 -21.45 40.87
C THR A 251 -37.24 -22.61 41.18
N THR A 252 -37.84 -22.57 42.38
CA THR A 252 -38.77 -23.60 42.83
C THR A 252 -40.16 -23.00 42.91
N HIS A 253 -41.14 -23.62 42.24
CA HIS A 253 -42.53 -23.18 42.23
C HIS A 253 -43.44 -24.29 42.73
N PHE A 254 -44.49 -23.91 43.46
CA PHE A 254 -45.53 -24.85 43.91
C PHE A 254 -46.71 -24.78 42.94
N SER A 255 -46.99 -25.87 42.22
CA SER A 255 -48.08 -25.94 41.25
C SER A 255 -48.78 -27.28 41.36
N GLY A 256 -50.11 -27.26 41.57
CA GLY A 256 -50.92 -28.49 41.64
C GLY A 256 -50.54 -29.46 42.77
N GLY A 257 -50.10 -28.96 43.94
CA GLY A 257 -49.75 -29.80 45.09
C GLY A 257 -48.37 -30.46 45.02
N LYS A 258 -47.55 -30.15 44.00
CA LYS A 258 -46.18 -30.64 43.84
C LYS A 258 -45.19 -29.48 43.66
N THR A 259 -44.00 -29.68 44.21
CA THR A 259 -42.85 -28.79 44.05
C THR A 259 -42.17 -29.07 42.71
N VAL A 260 -42.02 -28.05 41.86
CA VAL A 260 -41.35 -28.15 40.56
C VAL A 260 -40.13 -27.23 40.54
N THR A 261 -38.97 -27.77 40.15
CA THR A 261 -37.70 -27.04 40.02
C THR A 261 -37.43 -26.71 38.56
N HIS A 262 -37.20 -25.44 38.26
CA HIS A 262 -36.79 -24.96 36.94
C HIS A 262 -35.32 -24.56 36.96
N HIS A 263 -34.56 -24.98 35.94
CA HIS A 263 -33.18 -24.56 35.72
C HIS A 263 -33.13 -23.39 34.74
N HIS A 264 -32.41 -22.33 35.11
CA HIS A 264 -32.22 -21.13 34.30
C HIS A 264 -30.74 -20.98 33.94
N THR A 265 -30.49 -20.37 32.78
CA THR A 265 -29.16 -20.01 32.30
C THR A 265 -29.22 -18.61 31.69
N GLN A 266 -28.21 -17.78 31.96
CA GLN A 266 -28.10 -16.45 31.35
C GLN A 266 -26.63 -16.13 31.08
N THR A 267 -26.33 -15.56 29.92
CA THR A 267 -25.02 -14.98 29.64
C THR A 267 -25.07 -13.48 29.84
N LEU A 268 -24.28 -12.99 30.79
CA LEU A 268 -24.09 -11.58 31.05
C LEU A 268 -22.91 -11.07 30.23
N THR A 269 -23.10 -9.98 29.50
CA THR A 269 -22.06 -9.37 28.65
C THR A 269 -21.72 -7.98 29.16
N ALA A 270 -20.44 -7.61 29.23
CA ALA A 270 -19.99 -6.27 29.58
C ALA A 270 -18.98 -5.75 28.56
N THR A 271 -18.89 -4.42 28.43
CA THR A 271 -17.96 -3.74 27.54
C THR A 271 -17.16 -2.70 28.31
N ILE A 272 -15.89 -2.52 27.94
CA ILE A 272 -15.02 -1.44 28.40
C ILE A 272 -14.35 -0.78 27.18
N GLU A 273 -13.99 0.49 27.31
CA GLU A 273 -13.28 1.25 26.30
C GLU A 273 -11.86 1.57 26.78
N LYS A 274 -10.85 1.29 25.94
CA LYS A 274 -9.44 1.48 26.27
C LYS A 274 -8.67 2.10 25.10
N PRO A 275 -7.61 2.89 25.36
CA PRO A 275 -6.77 3.44 24.30
C PRO A 275 -6.16 2.36 23.41
N CYS A 276 -6.12 2.60 22.10
CA CYS A 276 -5.55 1.70 21.10
C CYS A 276 -4.85 2.51 20.01
N PRO A 277 -3.58 2.22 19.67
CA PRO A 277 -2.90 2.88 18.58
C PRO A 277 -3.44 2.37 17.24
N TYR A 278 -3.81 3.29 16.36
CA TYR A 278 -4.23 3.03 14.99
C TYR A 278 -3.22 3.62 14.01
N TYR A 279 -3.03 2.94 12.89
CA TYR A 279 -2.08 3.34 11.86
C TYR A 279 -2.78 3.35 10.50
N LYS A 280 -2.54 4.41 9.72
CA LYS A 280 -3.03 4.53 8.34
C LYS A 280 -1.97 5.09 7.43
N ARG A 281 -2.03 4.72 6.16
CA ARG A 281 -1.18 5.30 5.11
C ARG A 281 -1.91 6.50 4.51
N GLN A 282 -1.24 7.64 4.43
CA GLN A 282 -1.82 8.86 3.87
C GLN A 282 -0.89 9.47 2.84
N ALA A 283 -1.33 9.44 1.58
CA ALA A 283 -0.68 10.16 0.51
C ALA A 283 -1.12 11.63 0.52
N TYR A 284 -0.20 12.53 0.19
CA TYR A 284 -0.50 13.95 0.01
C TYR A 284 0.54 14.60 -0.91
N LEU A 285 0.17 15.73 -1.49
CA LEU A 285 1.01 16.58 -2.32
C LEU A 285 1.06 17.97 -1.70
N VAL A 286 2.25 18.56 -1.64
CA VAL A 286 2.47 19.94 -1.22
C VAL A 286 3.07 20.71 -2.38
N CYS A 287 2.53 21.87 -2.70
CA CYS A 287 3.05 22.77 -3.74
C CYS A 287 3.15 24.20 -3.21
N GLY A 288 4.34 24.78 -3.28
CA GLY A 288 4.59 26.18 -2.96
C GLY A 288 4.37 27.07 -4.17
N ASN A 289 3.53 28.09 -4.04
CA ASN A 289 3.31 29.08 -5.10
C ASN A 289 2.94 30.46 -4.51
N GLU A 290 3.57 31.52 -5.02
CA GLU A 290 3.38 32.89 -4.53
C GLU A 290 2.03 33.52 -4.92
N ALA A 291 1.29 32.90 -5.84
CA ALA A 291 -0.02 33.37 -6.24
C ALA A 291 -1.02 33.26 -5.09
N ALA A 292 -1.78 34.35 -4.89
CA ALA A 292 -2.76 34.50 -3.82
C ALA A 292 -2.17 34.21 -2.43
N PRO A 293 -1.25 35.06 -1.94
CA PRO A 293 -0.47 34.81 -0.73
C PRO A 293 -1.27 34.95 0.56
N GLU A 294 -2.40 35.67 0.58
CA GLU A 294 -3.22 35.84 1.79
C GLU A 294 -4.42 34.87 1.83
N LEU A 295 -4.69 34.19 0.71
CA LEU A 295 -5.80 33.26 0.58
C LEU A 295 -5.58 31.98 1.39
N ILE A 296 -6.60 31.66 2.18
CA ILE A 296 -6.77 30.42 2.92
C ILE A 296 -8.15 29.89 2.56
N PHE A 297 -8.23 28.61 2.20
CA PHE A 297 -9.50 27.88 2.05
C PHE A 297 -9.26 26.38 2.24
N SER A 298 -10.33 25.65 2.49
CA SER A 298 -10.35 24.19 2.41
C SER A 298 -11.56 23.70 1.64
N ARG A 299 -11.37 22.59 0.92
CA ARG A 299 -12.44 21.83 0.30
C ARG A 299 -12.24 20.34 0.47
N GLN A 300 -13.35 19.62 0.48
CA GLN A 300 -13.43 18.17 0.39
C GLN A 300 -14.06 17.78 -0.94
N ASP A 301 -13.93 16.52 -1.31
CA ASP A 301 -14.62 15.94 -2.46
C ASP A 301 -16.15 16.08 -2.36
N SER A 302 -16.77 16.24 -3.52
CA SER A 302 -18.21 16.35 -3.71
C SER A 302 -18.83 15.09 -4.32
N ASP A 303 -18.01 14.07 -4.60
CA ASP A 303 -18.37 12.83 -5.31
C ASP A 303 -19.01 13.09 -6.69
N ALA A 304 -18.61 14.16 -7.38
CA ALA A 304 -19.25 14.62 -8.62
C ALA A 304 -19.17 13.57 -9.76
N GLU A 305 -18.11 12.78 -9.81
CA GLU A 305 -17.91 11.66 -10.73
C GLU A 305 -18.97 10.55 -10.54
N HIS A 306 -19.59 10.46 -9.37
CA HIS A 306 -20.66 9.52 -9.08
C HIS A 306 -22.06 10.05 -9.42
N MET A 307 -22.15 11.30 -9.91
CA MET A 307 -23.43 11.96 -10.24
C MET A 307 -23.64 12.13 -11.75
N ASP A 308 -24.88 12.02 -12.22
CA ASP A 308 -25.26 12.52 -13.55
C ASP A 308 -25.55 14.03 -13.53
N GLN A 309 -25.67 14.65 -14.71
CA GLN A 309 -25.89 16.10 -14.80
C GLN A 309 -27.19 16.54 -14.10
N LYS A 310 -28.25 15.72 -14.11
CA LYS A 310 -29.52 16.08 -13.44
C LYS A 310 -29.37 16.08 -11.92
N GLN A 311 -28.60 15.15 -11.39
CA GLN A 311 -28.27 15.09 -9.96
C GLN A 311 -27.42 16.29 -9.55
N ILE A 312 -26.42 16.65 -10.36
CA ILE A 312 -25.59 17.86 -10.17
C ILE A 312 -26.49 19.11 -10.18
N ASP A 313 -27.31 19.31 -11.22
CA ASP A 313 -28.19 20.49 -11.33
C ASP A 313 -29.12 20.64 -10.12
N LYS A 314 -29.64 19.52 -9.61
CA LYS A 314 -30.49 19.48 -8.41
C LYS A 314 -29.71 19.87 -7.15
N GLN A 315 -28.48 19.36 -6.99
CA GLN A 315 -27.60 19.71 -5.87
C GLN A 315 -27.23 21.19 -5.92
N VAL A 316 -26.79 21.68 -7.08
CA VAL A 316 -26.45 23.09 -7.31
C VAL A 316 -27.64 23.98 -6.96
N SER A 317 -28.84 23.69 -7.49
CA SER A 317 -30.05 24.48 -7.22
C SER A 317 -30.44 24.54 -5.74
N LYS A 318 -30.11 23.50 -4.96
CA LYS A 318 -30.40 23.42 -3.52
C LYS A 318 -29.34 24.16 -2.71
N GLU A 319 -28.07 23.88 -2.96
CA GLU A 319 -26.95 24.37 -2.15
C GLU A 319 -26.61 25.84 -2.45
N ILE A 320 -26.78 26.30 -3.69
CA ILE A 320 -26.53 27.71 -4.06
C ILE A 320 -27.41 28.68 -3.25
N LYS A 321 -28.66 28.28 -2.94
CA LYS A 321 -29.57 29.06 -2.09
C LYS A 321 -29.03 29.21 -0.67
N LYS A 322 -28.32 28.21 -0.15
CA LYS A 322 -27.68 28.30 1.17
C LYS A 322 -26.45 29.22 1.12
N LEU A 323 -25.69 29.18 0.03
CA LEU A 323 -24.52 30.04 -0.15
C LEU A 323 -24.91 31.51 -0.31
N HIS A 324 -25.99 31.82 -1.02
CA HIS A 324 -26.54 33.19 -1.05
C HIS A 324 -26.95 33.68 0.34
N LYS A 325 -27.66 32.86 1.12
CA LYS A 325 -28.00 33.18 2.51
C LYS A 325 -26.76 33.37 3.40
N LYS A 326 -25.68 32.62 3.14
CA LYS A 326 -24.39 32.80 3.83
C LYS A 326 -23.78 34.15 3.47
N ALA A 327 -23.72 34.48 2.18
CA ALA A 327 -23.19 35.77 1.70
C ALA A 327 -23.96 36.97 2.25
N GLU A 328 -25.29 36.90 2.33
CA GLU A 328 -26.13 37.94 2.96
C GLU A 328 -25.78 38.12 4.45
N LYS A 329 -25.65 37.01 5.19
CA LYS A 329 -25.31 37.04 6.63
C LYS A 329 -23.90 37.57 6.89
N GLU A 330 -22.92 37.18 6.08
CA GLU A 330 -21.55 37.66 6.19
C GLU A 330 -21.48 39.15 5.88
N THR A 331 -22.14 39.60 4.79
CA THR A 331 -22.22 41.02 4.43
C THR A 331 -22.82 41.85 5.57
N ALA A 332 -23.89 41.38 6.21
CA ALA A 332 -24.51 42.04 7.36
C ALA A 332 -23.60 42.14 8.60
N ARG A 333 -22.58 41.27 8.70
CA ARG A 333 -21.59 41.24 9.79
C ARG A 333 -20.28 41.95 9.41
N GLY A 334 -20.20 42.56 8.22
CA GLY A 334 -18.95 43.14 7.69
C GLY A 334 -17.95 42.09 7.19
N GLY A 335 -18.37 40.84 7.01
CA GLY A 335 -17.59 39.77 6.39
C GLY A 335 -17.55 39.90 4.86
N GLY A 336 -16.56 39.23 4.24
CA GLY A 336 -16.24 39.41 2.83
C GLY A 336 -16.75 38.33 1.87
N PHE A 337 -17.42 37.27 2.33
CA PHE A 337 -17.78 36.12 1.49
C PHE A 337 -18.78 36.49 0.38
N THR A 338 -18.46 36.15 -0.88
CA THR A 338 -19.33 36.39 -2.04
C THR A 338 -19.41 35.16 -2.95
N VAL A 339 -20.60 34.82 -3.40
CA VAL A 339 -20.84 33.67 -4.30
C VAL A 339 -20.21 33.93 -5.68
N MET A 340 -19.53 32.96 -6.28
CA MET A 340 -19.03 33.09 -7.65
C MET A 340 -20.15 33.02 -8.70
N GLY A 341 -19.88 33.58 -9.89
CA GLY A 341 -20.87 33.61 -10.98
C GLY A 341 -21.18 32.23 -11.55
N ASN A 342 -20.23 31.29 -11.49
CA ASN A 342 -20.44 29.90 -11.86
C ASN A 342 -20.94 29.11 -10.65
N SER A 343 -22.26 28.90 -10.58
CA SER A 343 -22.89 28.20 -9.45
C SER A 343 -22.51 26.72 -9.38
N GLU A 344 -22.24 26.06 -10.51
CA GLU A 344 -21.83 24.66 -10.53
C GLU A 344 -20.45 24.51 -9.87
N PHE A 345 -19.48 25.32 -10.29
CA PHE A 345 -18.16 25.33 -9.66
C PHE A 345 -18.23 25.71 -8.18
N GLU A 346 -18.97 26.77 -7.84
CA GLU A 346 -19.08 27.24 -6.45
C GLU A 346 -19.58 26.13 -5.51
N VAL A 347 -20.53 25.32 -5.98
CA VAL A 347 -21.12 24.23 -5.19
C VAL A 347 -20.23 22.99 -5.18
N LEU A 348 -19.74 22.53 -6.33
CA LEU A 348 -18.94 21.30 -6.42
C LEU A 348 -17.53 21.48 -5.84
N PHE A 349 -16.86 22.60 -6.11
CA PHE A 349 -15.53 22.84 -5.55
C PHE A 349 -15.58 23.11 -4.03
N GLY A 350 -16.70 23.62 -3.50
CA GLY A 350 -17.00 23.57 -2.07
C GLY A 350 -16.11 24.39 -1.12
N ALA A 351 -15.24 25.27 -1.63
CA ALA A 351 -14.34 26.11 -0.83
C ALA A 351 -15.05 27.29 -0.15
N THR A 352 -16.02 26.99 0.72
CA THR A 352 -16.90 28.00 1.31
C THR A 352 -16.29 28.72 2.51
N ASP A 353 -15.22 28.20 3.11
CA ASP A 353 -14.49 28.75 4.26
C ASP A 353 -13.37 29.74 3.87
N ARG A 354 -13.31 30.14 2.60
CA ARG A 354 -12.31 31.06 2.07
C ARG A 354 -12.32 32.42 2.76
N ASN A 355 -11.14 33.00 2.96
CA ASN A 355 -10.95 34.28 3.68
C ASN A 355 -10.74 35.51 2.76
N ASN A 356 -10.38 35.33 1.48
CA ASN A 356 -10.04 36.44 0.57
C ASN A 356 -10.67 36.23 -0.81
N GLU A 357 -11.78 36.92 -1.10
CA GLU A 357 -12.53 36.76 -2.36
C GLU A 357 -11.77 37.24 -3.59
N VAL A 358 -10.97 38.30 -3.47
CA VAL A 358 -10.23 38.88 -4.60
C VAL A 358 -9.18 37.88 -5.08
N GLU A 359 -8.41 37.33 -4.14
CA GLU A 359 -7.40 36.33 -4.44
C GLU A 359 -8.00 34.98 -4.85
N PHE A 360 -9.13 34.59 -4.28
CA PHE A 360 -9.84 33.39 -4.71
C PHE A 360 -10.26 33.48 -6.18
N ARG A 361 -10.84 34.61 -6.59
CA ARG A 361 -11.24 34.86 -7.99
C ARG A 361 -10.05 35.03 -8.93
N LEU A 362 -8.91 35.51 -8.43
CA LEU A 362 -7.66 35.58 -9.18
C LEU A 362 -7.16 34.18 -9.57
N LEU A 363 -7.21 33.20 -8.64
CA LEU A 363 -6.80 31.82 -8.94
C LEU A 363 -7.83 31.10 -9.80
N PHE A 364 -9.10 31.15 -9.39
CA PHE A 364 -10.17 30.38 -10.01
C PHE A 364 -10.82 31.19 -11.15
N THR A 365 -10.02 31.49 -12.17
CA THR A 365 -10.50 32.11 -13.42
C THR A 365 -11.54 31.21 -14.12
N PRO A 366 -12.33 31.73 -15.08
CA PRO A 366 -13.28 30.90 -15.83
C PRO A 366 -12.65 29.64 -16.45
N LEU A 367 -11.40 29.74 -16.93
CA LEU A 367 -10.64 28.61 -17.44
C LEU A 367 -10.31 27.59 -16.34
N ALA A 368 -9.82 28.05 -15.18
CA ALA A 368 -9.52 27.17 -14.05
C ALA A 368 -10.76 26.45 -13.54
N GLN A 369 -11.89 27.16 -13.45
CA GLN A 369 -13.18 26.58 -13.05
C GLN A 369 -13.63 25.49 -14.02
N LYS A 370 -13.53 25.73 -15.34
CA LYS A 370 -13.85 24.73 -16.35
C LYS A 370 -12.97 23.49 -16.22
N GLN A 371 -11.65 23.66 -16.16
CA GLN A 371 -10.71 22.53 -16.04
C GLN A 371 -10.93 21.71 -14.77
N LEU A 372 -11.20 22.36 -13.63
CA LEU A 372 -11.51 21.66 -12.38
C LEU A 372 -12.86 20.94 -12.45
N LEU A 373 -13.89 21.53 -13.06
CA LEU A 373 -15.17 20.85 -13.29
C LEU A 373 -15.01 19.63 -14.20
N ASP A 374 -14.22 19.74 -15.26
CA ASP A 374 -13.94 18.62 -16.18
C ASP A 374 -13.19 17.50 -15.46
N LEU A 375 -12.22 17.84 -14.60
CA LEU A 375 -11.50 16.89 -13.74
C LEU A 375 -12.44 16.20 -12.73
N MET A 376 -13.20 16.98 -11.96
CA MET A 376 -14.08 16.49 -10.90
C MET A 376 -15.22 15.62 -11.44
N LYS A 377 -15.65 15.84 -12.68
CA LYS A 377 -16.74 15.07 -13.31
C LYS A 377 -16.25 13.91 -14.18
N ASP A 378 -14.95 13.78 -14.43
CA ASP A 378 -14.43 12.71 -15.28
C ASP A 378 -14.62 11.34 -14.62
N LYS A 379 -15.07 10.36 -15.42
CA LYS A 379 -15.40 9.00 -14.97
C LYS A 379 -14.56 7.92 -15.66
N GLU A 380 -13.64 8.31 -16.53
CA GLU A 380 -13.03 7.40 -17.50
C GLU A 380 -11.50 7.40 -17.44
N ALA A 381 -10.88 8.58 -17.51
CA ALA A 381 -9.42 8.68 -17.60
C ALA A 381 -8.76 8.98 -16.26
N GLY A 382 -9.27 9.98 -15.55
CA GLY A 382 -8.84 10.38 -14.23
C GLY A 382 -9.48 9.53 -13.15
N PHE A 383 -9.61 10.16 -11.97
CA PHE A 383 -10.19 9.57 -10.77
C PHE A 383 -11.41 10.36 -10.27
N GLY A 384 -11.85 11.37 -11.03
CA GLY A 384 -12.98 12.22 -10.63
C GLY A 384 -12.61 13.23 -9.56
N ASP A 385 -13.59 13.59 -8.74
CA ASP A 385 -13.42 14.43 -7.56
C ASP A 385 -12.95 13.61 -6.35
N ASP A 386 -11.83 12.89 -6.44
CA ASP A 386 -11.27 12.07 -5.35
C ASP A 386 -10.23 12.84 -4.48
N PHE A 387 -10.40 14.15 -4.48
CA PHE A 387 -9.59 15.20 -3.89
C PHE A 387 -9.79 15.56 -2.42
N ALA A 388 -8.80 16.10 -1.71
CA ALA A 388 -9.07 17.30 -0.92
C ALA A 388 -8.04 18.37 -1.25
N PHE A 389 -8.42 19.64 -1.15
CA PHE A 389 -7.52 20.77 -1.43
C PHE A 389 -7.62 21.78 -0.29
N VAL A 390 -6.51 21.96 0.43
CA VAL A 390 -6.35 23.02 1.43
C VAL A 390 -5.28 23.99 0.97
N LYS A 391 -5.64 25.26 0.78
CA LYS A 391 -4.66 26.34 0.60
C LYS A 391 -4.44 27.05 1.92
N ARG A 392 -3.17 27.24 2.29
CA ARG A 392 -2.73 28.06 3.41
C ARG A 392 -1.70 29.04 2.90
N ARG A 393 -2.14 30.26 2.57
CA ARG A 393 -1.27 31.29 2.00
C ARG A 393 -0.58 30.73 0.74
N MET A 394 0.74 30.81 0.66
CA MET A 394 1.52 30.33 -0.48
C MET A 394 1.66 28.81 -0.58
N ILE A 395 1.14 28.03 0.38
CA ILE A 395 1.24 26.57 0.37
C ILE A 395 -0.11 25.93 0.01
N ASN A 396 -0.07 24.99 -0.92
CA ASN A 396 -1.20 24.19 -1.37
C ASN A 396 -1.00 22.74 -0.96
N TYR A 397 -1.93 22.20 -0.18
CA TYR A 397 -1.98 20.80 0.23
C TYR A 397 -3.09 20.08 -0.52
N LEU A 398 -2.72 19.03 -1.22
CA LEU A 398 -3.62 18.14 -1.95
C LEU A 398 -3.60 16.77 -1.30
N TYR A 399 -4.78 16.17 -1.12
CA TYR A 399 -4.92 14.81 -0.58
C TYR A 399 -5.63 13.91 -1.60
N PRO A 400 -4.97 13.51 -2.69
CA PRO A 400 -5.53 12.62 -3.69
C PRO A 400 -5.74 11.22 -3.10
N GLN A 401 -6.98 10.71 -3.15
CA GLN A 401 -7.31 9.41 -2.58
C GLN A 401 -6.72 8.26 -3.41
N HIS A 402 -6.71 8.37 -4.74
CA HIS A 402 -6.19 7.36 -5.67
C HIS A 402 -4.73 6.99 -5.44
N LEU A 403 -3.90 7.87 -4.87
CA LEU A 403 -2.50 7.53 -4.59
C LEU A 403 -2.34 6.37 -3.57
N LYS A 404 -3.40 6.00 -2.85
CA LYS A 404 -3.42 4.82 -1.97
C LYS A 404 -3.48 3.50 -2.75
N ASP A 405 -3.99 3.53 -3.97
CA ASP A 405 -4.24 2.32 -4.78
C ASP A 405 -3.01 1.90 -5.61
N ILE A 406 -1.97 2.74 -5.66
CA ILE A 406 -0.68 2.42 -6.28
C ILE A 406 0.42 2.26 -5.22
N LYS A 407 1.28 1.27 -5.42
CA LYS A 407 2.47 1.09 -4.60
C LYS A 407 3.56 2.08 -5.02
N LEU A 408 3.62 3.26 -4.41
CA LEU A 408 4.62 4.29 -4.73
C LEU A 408 6.06 3.88 -4.40
N ASN A 409 6.28 3.24 -3.24
CA ASN A 409 7.59 2.74 -2.83
C ASN A 409 7.81 1.29 -3.31
N ILE A 410 8.14 1.13 -4.60
CA ILE A 410 8.58 -0.17 -5.15
C ILE A 410 10.08 -0.39 -4.90
N THR A 411 10.45 -1.62 -4.57
CA THR A 411 11.85 -2.05 -4.50
C THR A 411 12.33 -2.53 -5.87
N PRO A 412 13.65 -2.60 -6.13
CA PRO A 412 14.17 -3.17 -7.38
C PRO A 412 13.61 -4.55 -7.73
N GLY A 413 13.39 -5.40 -6.73
CA GLY A 413 12.78 -6.72 -6.90
C GLY A 413 11.36 -6.71 -7.45
N TYR A 414 10.65 -5.56 -7.42
CA TYR A 414 9.29 -5.46 -7.95
C TYR A 414 9.22 -5.78 -9.45
N PHE A 415 10.20 -5.33 -10.24
CA PHE A 415 10.23 -5.60 -11.68
C PHE A 415 10.91 -6.90 -12.06
N GLN A 416 11.74 -7.46 -11.18
CA GLN A 416 12.56 -8.62 -11.48
C GLN A 416 11.75 -9.92 -11.53
N GLY A 417 12.08 -10.81 -12.46
CA GLY A 417 11.40 -12.08 -12.65
C GLY A 417 12.16 -13.05 -13.55
N TYR A 418 11.60 -14.23 -13.77
CA TYR A 418 12.17 -15.28 -14.63
C TYR A 418 11.42 -15.45 -15.96
N ASP A 419 10.23 -14.87 -16.10
CA ASP A 419 9.43 -14.87 -17.34
C ASP A 419 9.51 -13.49 -18.01
N TYR A 420 10.03 -13.45 -19.24
CA TYR A 420 10.24 -12.22 -19.99
C TYR A 420 8.92 -11.47 -20.24
N ASP A 421 7.86 -12.19 -20.61
CA ASP A 421 6.60 -11.57 -21.00
C ASP A 421 5.86 -11.00 -19.78
N GLU A 422 5.94 -11.69 -18.63
CA GLU A 422 5.42 -11.16 -17.37
C GLU A 422 6.24 -9.98 -16.84
N VAL A 423 7.58 -10.03 -16.94
CA VAL A 423 8.45 -8.89 -16.57
C VAL A 423 8.13 -7.67 -17.43
N LYS A 424 8.00 -7.84 -18.76
CA LYS A 424 7.64 -6.78 -19.70
C LYS A 424 6.27 -6.18 -19.38
N LYS A 425 5.26 -7.03 -19.21
CA LYS A 425 3.89 -6.61 -18.89
C LYS A 425 3.83 -5.83 -17.58
N ARG A 426 4.50 -6.31 -16.53
CA ARG A 426 4.56 -5.65 -15.22
C ARG A 426 5.29 -4.31 -15.28
N PHE A 427 6.41 -4.23 -16.00
CA PHE A 427 7.14 -2.97 -16.18
C PHE A 427 6.29 -1.92 -16.89
N ILE A 428 5.65 -2.31 -18.01
CA ILE A 428 4.86 -1.39 -18.82
C ILE A 428 3.59 -0.96 -18.08
N SER A 429 2.84 -1.90 -17.49
CA SER A 429 1.60 -1.58 -16.75
C SER A 429 1.87 -0.67 -15.57
N TYR A 430 2.85 -1.01 -14.72
CA TYR A 430 3.19 -0.18 -13.57
C TYR A 430 3.69 1.21 -13.99
N SER A 431 4.51 1.33 -15.03
CA SER A 431 5.00 2.65 -15.47
C SER A 431 3.85 3.53 -16.00
N ASN A 432 2.94 2.95 -16.78
CA ASN A 432 1.73 3.62 -17.24
C ASN A 432 0.82 4.05 -16.08
N ASP A 433 0.62 3.18 -15.08
CA ASP A 433 -0.14 3.50 -13.88
C ASP A 433 0.56 4.60 -13.08
N TYR A 434 1.86 4.48 -12.84
CA TYR A 434 2.65 5.53 -12.16
C TYR A 434 2.46 6.89 -12.84
N PHE A 435 2.56 6.96 -14.17
CA PHE A 435 2.33 8.20 -14.90
C PHE A 435 0.91 8.73 -14.72
N ARG A 436 -0.11 7.87 -14.88
CA ARG A 436 -1.52 8.25 -14.70
C ARG A 436 -1.77 8.81 -13.30
N TYR A 437 -1.35 8.08 -12.27
CA TYR A 437 -1.61 8.43 -10.87
C TYR A 437 -0.90 9.73 -10.49
N ILE A 438 0.37 9.90 -10.85
CA ILE A 438 1.11 11.14 -10.55
C ILE A 438 0.57 12.33 -11.36
N TYR A 439 0.19 12.12 -12.62
CA TYR A 439 -0.42 13.16 -13.46
C TYR A 439 -1.71 13.70 -12.83
N PHE A 440 -2.63 12.81 -12.43
CA PHE A 440 -3.90 13.23 -11.84
C PHE A 440 -3.78 13.73 -10.39
N ALA A 441 -2.74 13.34 -9.64
CA ALA A 441 -2.41 13.97 -8.37
C ALA A 441 -1.97 15.44 -8.54
N LEU A 442 -1.30 15.77 -9.64
CA LEU A 442 -0.87 17.14 -10.00
C LEU A 442 -1.97 17.95 -10.69
N ALA A 443 -2.94 17.29 -11.34
CA ALA A 443 -3.96 17.92 -12.16
C ALA A 443 -4.74 19.07 -11.46
N PRO A 444 -5.14 18.98 -10.18
CA PRO A 444 -5.80 20.11 -9.51
C PRO A 444 -4.95 21.38 -9.42
N ILE A 445 -3.62 21.24 -9.28
CA ILE A 445 -2.68 22.37 -9.29
C ILE A 445 -2.51 22.90 -10.71
N LEU A 446 -2.34 21.99 -11.69
CA LEU A 446 -2.21 22.35 -13.09
C LEU A 446 -3.47 23.02 -13.65
N ALA A 447 -4.65 22.69 -13.12
CA ALA A 447 -5.90 23.29 -13.58
C ALA A 447 -5.96 24.81 -13.33
N ILE A 448 -5.10 25.34 -12.45
CA ILE A 448 -4.98 26.77 -12.12
C ILE A 448 -3.84 27.37 -12.96
N PRO A 449 -4.13 28.17 -14.01
CA PRO A 449 -3.11 28.66 -14.94
C PRO A 449 -2.01 29.48 -14.26
N LEU A 450 -2.37 30.29 -13.26
CA LEU A 450 -1.43 31.14 -12.54
C LEU A 450 -0.35 30.32 -11.82
N TYR A 451 -0.66 29.11 -11.35
CA TYR A 451 0.32 28.22 -10.73
C TYR A 451 1.34 27.65 -11.71
N GLN A 452 0.97 27.51 -12.99
CA GLN A 452 1.89 27.06 -14.03
C GLN A 452 2.78 28.22 -14.54
N GLN A 453 2.22 29.43 -14.60
CA GLN A 453 2.87 30.59 -15.25
C GLN A 453 3.77 31.40 -14.33
N GLN A 454 3.38 31.60 -13.08
CA GLN A 454 4.12 32.44 -12.15
C GLN A 454 5.39 31.73 -11.70
N ARG A 455 6.56 32.26 -12.03
CA ARG A 455 7.82 31.81 -11.44
C ARG A 455 7.98 32.38 -10.04
N PRO A 456 8.63 31.64 -9.12
CA PRO A 456 8.95 32.19 -7.82
C PRO A 456 9.97 33.32 -7.95
N GLY A 457 9.90 34.28 -7.02
CA GLY A 457 10.94 35.30 -6.88
C GLY A 457 12.28 34.69 -6.45
N GLY A 458 13.35 35.49 -6.54
CA GLY A 458 14.68 35.06 -6.10
C GLY A 458 14.70 34.68 -4.62
N TYR A 459 15.50 33.66 -4.29
CA TYR A 459 15.73 33.20 -2.92
C TYR A 459 17.23 33.14 -2.64
N ALA A 460 17.66 33.74 -1.53
CA ALA A 460 19.05 33.71 -1.10
C ALA A 460 19.28 32.44 -0.27
N SER A 461 19.72 31.37 -0.93
CA SER A 461 20.10 30.12 -0.27
C SER A 461 21.34 30.32 0.62
N PRO A 462 21.44 29.60 1.74
CA PRO A 462 22.67 29.51 2.51
C PRO A 462 23.84 28.93 1.70
N ASP A 463 25.08 29.28 2.07
CA ASP A 463 26.30 28.78 1.41
C ASP A 463 26.54 27.27 1.63
N SER A 464 25.95 26.70 2.69
CA SER A 464 26.02 25.28 3.01
C SER A 464 24.78 24.83 3.80
N TYR A 465 24.45 23.54 3.70
CA TYR A 465 23.34 22.92 4.44
C TYR A 465 23.87 21.89 5.44
N GLU A 466 23.09 21.65 6.50
CA GLU A 466 23.42 20.68 7.55
C GLU A 466 23.42 19.22 7.07
N SER A 467 22.77 18.93 5.94
CA SER A 467 22.70 17.61 5.32
C SER A 467 22.55 17.69 3.81
N TYR A 468 22.86 16.59 3.12
CA TYR A 468 22.61 16.46 1.68
C TYR A 468 21.13 16.20 1.39
N ALA A 469 20.53 15.24 2.11
CA ALA A 469 19.12 14.90 1.94
C ALA A 469 18.24 15.58 3.00
N SER A 470 16.96 15.81 2.67
CA SER A 470 15.97 16.28 3.64
C SER A 470 15.59 15.17 4.63
N PHE A 471 15.01 15.53 5.78
CA PHE A 471 14.54 14.54 6.74
C PHE A 471 13.46 13.60 6.18
N TYR A 472 12.70 14.04 5.16
CA TYR A 472 11.73 13.20 4.44
C TYR A 472 12.43 12.03 3.73
N GLU A 473 13.55 12.29 3.07
CA GLU A 473 14.37 11.25 2.43
C GLU A 473 15.02 10.35 3.49
N HIS A 474 15.55 10.91 4.58
CA HIS A 474 16.11 10.12 5.67
C HIS A 474 15.06 9.17 6.28
N GLU A 475 13.83 9.63 6.49
CA GLU A 475 12.72 8.80 6.99
C GLU A 475 12.31 7.73 5.99
N GLN A 476 12.20 8.06 4.70
CA GLN A 476 11.92 7.08 3.64
C GLN A 476 12.97 5.96 3.64
N ILE A 477 14.25 6.33 3.74
CA ILE A 477 15.36 5.38 3.76
C ILE A 477 15.30 4.52 5.02
N ALA A 478 15.10 5.10 6.20
CA ALA A 478 14.94 4.36 7.45
C ALA A 478 13.78 3.35 7.37
N ASN A 479 12.63 3.74 6.81
CA ASN A 479 11.47 2.86 6.62
C ASN A 479 11.69 1.77 5.55
N SER A 480 12.72 1.88 4.71
CA SER A 480 13.09 0.83 3.76
C SER A 480 14.00 -0.25 4.37
N LEU A 481 14.57 0.01 5.56
CA LEU A 481 15.38 -0.95 6.29
C LEU A 481 14.51 -2.00 7.00
N PRO A 482 15.04 -3.21 7.25
CA PRO A 482 14.32 -4.22 8.03
C PRO A 482 13.93 -3.73 9.43
N GLU A 483 12.67 -3.92 9.83
CA GLU A 483 12.11 -3.39 11.08
C GLU A 483 12.93 -3.76 12.33
N HIS A 484 13.42 -5.01 12.41
CA HIS A 484 14.20 -5.52 13.55
C HIS A 484 15.53 -4.79 13.79
N MET A 485 16.01 -4.00 12.82
CA MET A 485 17.24 -3.22 12.95
C MET A 485 17.03 -1.90 13.67
N LEU A 486 15.81 -1.36 13.66
CA LEU A 486 15.49 0.00 14.14
C LEU A 486 14.47 0.01 15.27
N CYS A 487 13.51 -0.91 15.25
CA CYS A 487 12.38 -0.92 16.18
C CYS A 487 12.75 -1.55 17.53
N HIS A 488 12.15 -1.03 18.60
CA HIS A 488 12.30 -1.60 19.94
C HIS A 488 11.92 -3.09 19.97
N PRO A 489 12.71 -4.00 20.58
CA PRO A 489 12.46 -5.44 20.53
C PRO A 489 11.12 -5.87 21.15
N GLU A 490 10.62 -5.12 22.12
CA GLU A 490 9.31 -5.36 22.75
C GLU A 490 8.14 -4.73 21.98
N SER A 491 8.40 -3.94 20.92
CA SER A 491 7.32 -3.33 20.15
C SER A 491 6.49 -4.41 19.46
N SER A 492 5.19 -4.33 19.67
CA SER A 492 4.17 -5.22 19.10
C SER A 492 3.32 -4.55 18.02
N THR A 493 3.54 -3.24 17.82
CA THR A 493 2.86 -2.40 16.83
C THR A 493 3.88 -1.86 15.82
N PRO A 494 3.42 -1.38 14.65
CA PRO A 494 4.28 -0.60 13.77
C PRO A 494 4.94 0.57 14.51
N SER A 495 6.17 0.91 14.15
CA SER A 495 6.88 2.05 14.74
C SER A 495 6.79 3.28 13.82
N ILE A 496 6.61 4.46 14.41
CA ILE A 496 6.86 5.73 13.72
C ILE A 496 8.35 6.02 13.80
N LEU A 497 9.03 6.11 12.65
CA LEU A 497 10.47 6.40 12.57
C LEU A 497 10.68 7.89 12.30
N LYS A 498 11.36 8.60 13.20
CA LYS A 498 11.76 10.00 13.01
C LYS A 498 13.26 10.10 12.90
N THR A 499 13.74 11.05 12.10
CA THR A 499 15.17 11.22 11.85
C THR A 499 15.68 12.57 12.36
N THR A 500 16.94 12.59 12.78
CA THR A 500 17.67 13.82 13.10
C THR A 500 19.11 13.67 12.65
N VAL A 501 19.61 14.66 11.93
CA VAL A 501 20.99 14.67 11.44
C VAL A 501 21.95 14.89 12.60
N ILE A 502 22.97 14.04 12.71
CA ILE A 502 24.05 14.15 13.71
C ILE A 502 25.29 14.78 13.08
N GLY A 503 25.55 14.47 11.80
CA GLY A 503 26.66 15.02 11.05
C GLY A 503 26.52 14.74 9.56
N SER A 504 27.16 15.55 8.74
CA SER A 504 27.17 15.41 7.28
C SER A 504 28.55 15.73 6.72
N GLY A 505 28.96 14.99 5.70
CA GLY A 505 30.26 15.15 5.04
C GLY A 505 30.57 14.00 4.08
N ASP A 506 31.47 14.20 3.12
CA ASP A 506 31.91 13.18 2.16
C ASP A 506 30.76 12.48 1.39
N ASN A 507 29.71 13.22 1.01
CA ASN A 507 28.47 12.68 0.39
C ASN A 507 27.73 11.68 1.30
N ARG A 508 27.83 11.84 2.62
CA ARG A 508 27.15 11.01 3.62
C ARG A 508 26.48 11.87 4.68
N ASP A 509 25.30 11.44 5.10
CA ASP A 509 24.59 11.95 6.26
C ASP A 509 24.59 10.87 7.36
N THR A 510 25.05 11.21 8.55
CA THR A 510 24.88 10.38 9.76
C THR A 510 23.61 10.83 10.47
N VAL A 511 22.68 9.91 10.66
CA VAL A 511 21.30 10.20 11.08
C VAL A 511 20.95 9.34 12.29
N ARG A 512 20.43 9.97 13.33
CA ARG A 512 19.75 9.29 14.44
C ARG A 512 18.33 8.97 14.03
N VAL A 513 17.96 7.69 14.03
CA VAL A 513 16.59 7.23 13.87
C VAL A 513 16.01 6.97 15.26
N THR A 514 14.92 7.64 15.60
CA THR A 514 14.12 7.36 16.79
C THR A 514 12.85 6.63 16.38
N ALA A 515 12.71 5.38 16.83
CA ALA A 515 11.55 4.53 16.59
C ALA A 515 10.58 4.61 17.77
N TYR A 516 9.34 5.04 17.53
CA TYR A 516 8.27 5.10 18.53
C TYR A 516 7.24 3.99 18.26
N GLY A 517 7.10 3.04 19.19
CA GLY A 517 6.15 1.92 19.08
C GLY A 517 5.45 1.62 20.41
N TYR A 518 4.69 0.54 20.46
CA TYR A 518 4.00 0.09 21.67
C TYR A 518 4.22 -1.40 21.93
N ARG A 519 4.59 -1.74 23.15
CA ARG A 519 4.48 -3.13 23.63
C ARG A 519 3.05 -3.40 24.12
N SER A 520 2.60 -4.63 23.96
CA SER A 520 1.24 -5.04 24.34
C SER A 520 1.27 -5.88 25.62
N GLU A 521 0.49 -5.48 26.62
CA GLU A 521 0.27 -6.25 27.85
C GLU A 521 -1.19 -6.69 27.97
N ARG A 522 -1.45 -7.94 28.35
CA ARG A 522 -2.82 -8.43 28.59
C ARG A 522 -3.27 -8.01 29.99
N ARG A 523 -4.48 -7.46 30.07
CA ARG A 523 -5.13 -6.99 31.30
C ARG A 523 -6.54 -7.57 31.38
N VAL A 524 -7.11 -7.56 32.59
CA VAL A 524 -8.50 -7.96 32.82
C VAL A 524 -9.13 -6.95 33.76
N ASP A 525 -10.22 -6.32 33.32
CA ASP A 525 -11.05 -5.48 34.18
C ASP A 525 -12.34 -6.24 34.51
N TYR A 526 -12.90 -6.00 35.69
CA TYR A 526 -14.14 -6.64 36.14
C TYR A 526 -15.28 -5.64 36.18
N VAL A 527 -16.33 -5.89 35.40
CA VAL A 527 -17.53 -5.05 35.36
C VAL A 527 -18.65 -5.74 36.12
N GLN A 528 -19.27 -5.04 37.06
CA GLN A 528 -20.38 -5.56 37.85
C GLN A 528 -21.70 -5.48 37.07
N LYS A 529 -22.44 -6.60 36.97
CA LYS A 529 -23.81 -6.62 36.42
C LYS A 529 -24.74 -7.47 37.26
N LEU A 530 -26.00 -7.03 37.38
CA LEU A 530 -27.06 -7.79 38.01
C LEU A 530 -27.49 -8.95 37.09
N GLY A 531 -27.47 -10.17 37.61
CA GLY A 531 -27.97 -11.37 36.96
C GLY A 531 -29.47 -11.58 37.17
N GLY A 532 -30.08 -12.38 36.31
CA GLY A 532 -31.48 -12.82 36.44
C GLY A 532 -31.72 -13.71 37.66
N ASP A 533 -30.65 -14.16 38.32
CA ASP A 533 -30.67 -14.82 39.62
C ASP A 533 -30.78 -13.84 40.80
N GLY A 534 -30.85 -12.53 40.54
CA GLY A 534 -30.94 -11.48 41.55
C GLY A 534 -29.61 -11.14 42.23
N ARG A 535 -28.48 -11.68 41.76
CA ARG A 535 -27.14 -11.43 42.32
C ARG A 535 -26.30 -10.55 41.42
N ILE A 536 -25.38 -9.80 42.01
CA ILE A 536 -24.37 -9.05 41.24
C ILE A 536 -23.23 -10.01 40.87
N HIS A 537 -22.86 -10.02 39.59
CA HIS A 537 -21.77 -10.82 39.04
C HIS A 537 -20.66 -9.94 38.48
N SER A 538 -19.42 -10.27 38.81
CA SER A 538 -18.23 -9.71 38.17
C SER A 538 -18.02 -10.38 36.81
N ILE A 539 -18.16 -9.61 35.74
CA ILE A 539 -17.87 -10.05 34.37
C ILE A 539 -16.42 -9.68 34.04
N PRO A 540 -15.52 -10.65 33.80
CA PRO A 540 -14.17 -10.36 33.35
C PRO A 540 -14.20 -9.87 31.90
N VAL A 541 -13.53 -8.76 31.63
CA VAL A 541 -13.32 -8.21 30.29
C VAL A 541 -11.82 -8.15 30.04
N GLU A 542 -11.31 -9.09 29.23
CA GLU A 542 -9.90 -9.10 28.83
C GLU A 542 -9.64 -7.99 27.81
N TRP A 543 -8.55 -7.26 27.99
CA TRP A 543 -8.14 -6.19 27.09
C TRP A 543 -6.62 -6.11 26.95
N THR A 544 -6.16 -5.36 25.94
CA THR A 544 -4.75 -5.15 25.64
C THR A 544 -4.37 -3.73 25.98
N GLU A 545 -3.43 -3.57 26.92
CA GLU A 545 -2.79 -2.29 27.21
C GLU A 545 -1.61 -2.08 26.26
N TYR A 546 -1.52 -0.89 25.68
CA TYR A 546 -0.44 -0.49 24.80
C TYR A 546 0.46 0.49 25.55
N ILE A 547 1.69 0.07 25.84
CA ILE A 547 2.67 0.86 26.60
C ILE A 547 3.74 1.37 25.62
N PRO A 548 3.98 2.69 25.55
CA PRO A 548 4.92 3.25 24.59
C PRO A 548 6.35 2.77 24.88
N VAL A 549 7.07 2.43 23.82
CA VAL A 549 8.49 2.05 23.85
C VAL A 549 9.23 2.81 22.75
N THR A 550 10.49 3.13 23.01
CA THR A 550 11.32 3.90 22.08
C THR A 550 12.69 3.26 21.91
N GLN A 551 13.23 3.29 20.69
CA GLN A 551 14.61 2.90 20.43
C GLN A 551 15.30 3.95 19.53
N GLU A 552 16.54 4.27 19.87
CA GLU A 552 17.40 5.10 19.03
C GLU A 552 18.48 4.24 18.36
N THR A 553 18.62 4.41 17.05
CA THR A 553 19.66 3.74 16.25
C THR A 553 20.30 4.77 15.32
N GLU A 554 21.63 4.75 15.22
CA GLU A 554 22.36 5.62 14.29
C GLU A 554 22.63 4.87 12.98
N ILE A 555 22.25 5.51 11.86
CA ILE A 555 22.49 5.00 10.52
C ILE A 555 23.31 6.01 9.72
N THR A 556 24.09 5.52 8.78
CA THR A 556 24.75 6.36 7.77
C THR A 556 24.03 6.20 6.45
N VAL A 557 23.69 7.32 5.83
CA VAL A 557 23.07 7.44 4.51
C VAL A 557 24.09 8.02 3.56
N SER A 558 24.60 7.21 2.64
CA SER A 558 25.56 7.63 1.61
C SER A 558 24.85 7.86 0.29
N VAL A 559 25.03 9.04 -0.30
CA VAL A 559 24.53 9.37 -1.64
C VAL A 559 25.46 8.74 -2.66
N VAL A 560 24.94 7.92 -3.57
CA VAL A 560 25.70 7.43 -4.73
C VAL A 560 25.60 8.50 -5.82
N PRO A 561 26.69 9.21 -6.15
CA PRO A 561 26.65 10.25 -7.17
C PRO A 561 26.25 9.65 -8.51
N ASP A 562 25.28 10.28 -9.17
CA ASP A 562 24.90 9.93 -10.53
C ASP A 562 25.71 10.79 -11.50
N GLU A 563 27.02 10.53 -11.59
CA GLU A 563 27.90 11.18 -12.57
C GLU A 563 27.59 10.66 -13.99
N ASP A 564 27.58 11.55 -14.98
CA ASP A 564 27.37 11.20 -16.38
C ASP A 564 28.54 10.34 -16.89
N GLY A 565 28.27 9.06 -17.16
CA GLY A 565 29.28 8.10 -17.62
C GLY A 565 28.67 6.80 -18.15
N GLU A 566 29.49 5.99 -18.85
CA GLU A 566 29.07 4.73 -19.48
C GLU A 566 28.74 3.59 -18.49
N THR A 567 28.97 3.79 -17.18
CA THR A 567 28.74 2.78 -16.14
C THR A 567 27.27 2.61 -15.79
N THR A 568 26.83 1.35 -15.69
CA THR A 568 25.44 1.03 -15.37
C THR A 568 25.09 1.39 -13.92
N TYR A 569 23.80 1.60 -13.65
CA TYR A 569 23.30 1.82 -12.28
C TYR A 569 23.72 0.71 -11.31
N ALA A 570 23.70 -0.56 -11.73
CA ALA A 570 24.17 -1.68 -10.91
C ALA A 570 25.67 -1.59 -10.60
N GLU A 571 26.47 -1.20 -11.59
CA GLU A 571 27.92 -1.08 -11.49
C GLU A 571 28.36 0.08 -10.58
N LYS A 572 27.69 1.24 -10.66
CA LYS A 572 27.92 2.36 -9.72
C LYS A 572 27.69 1.94 -8.27
N PHE A 573 26.58 1.23 -8.04
CA PHE A 573 26.25 0.70 -6.71
C PHE A 573 27.26 -0.34 -6.23
N ARG A 574 27.68 -1.26 -7.12
CA ARG A 574 28.71 -2.25 -6.81
C ARG A 574 30.02 -1.58 -6.41
N GLN A 575 30.49 -0.58 -7.16
CA GLN A 575 31.70 0.17 -6.81
C GLN A 575 31.55 0.93 -5.48
N ALA A 576 30.38 1.51 -5.22
CA ALA A 576 30.11 2.19 -3.96
C ALA A 576 30.10 1.22 -2.76
N ILE A 577 29.52 0.02 -2.94
CA ILE A 577 29.55 -1.07 -1.96
C ILE A 577 30.98 -1.56 -1.73
N GLU A 578 31.75 -1.83 -2.79
CA GLU A 578 33.16 -2.24 -2.70
C GLU A 578 34.00 -1.20 -1.94
N ARG A 579 33.76 0.10 -2.17
CA ARG A 579 34.42 1.17 -1.41
C ARG A 579 34.06 1.12 0.08
N LEU A 580 32.79 0.93 0.42
CA LEU A 580 32.34 0.82 1.82
C LEU A 580 32.93 -0.40 2.52
N THR A 581 32.89 -1.57 1.86
CA THR A 581 33.44 -2.81 2.39
C THR A 581 34.96 -2.72 2.60
N ASN A 582 35.69 -2.16 1.63
CA ASN A 582 37.15 -2.11 1.68
C ASN A 582 37.69 -0.98 2.58
N ARG A 583 37.06 0.20 2.57
CA ARG A 583 37.55 1.38 3.31
C ARG A 583 37.02 1.42 4.74
N ASP A 584 35.76 1.06 4.93
CA ASP A 584 35.04 1.26 6.20
C ASP A 584 34.77 -0.07 6.94
N ASN A 585 35.23 -1.21 6.38
CA ASN A 585 35.13 -2.56 6.95
C ASN A 585 33.69 -2.97 7.32
N ILE A 586 32.72 -2.52 6.52
CA ILE A 586 31.30 -2.84 6.68
C ILE A 586 30.99 -4.11 5.90
N GLY A 587 30.28 -5.07 6.52
CA GLY A 587 29.86 -6.27 5.80
C GLY A 587 28.86 -5.93 4.69
N GLU A 588 29.02 -6.51 3.50
CA GLU A 588 28.12 -6.25 2.36
C GLU A 588 26.63 -6.51 2.69
N LYS A 589 26.35 -7.52 3.53
CA LYS A 589 25.00 -7.84 4.01
C LYS A 589 24.39 -6.80 4.96
N GLU A 590 25.20 -5.86 5.44
CA GLU A 590 24.80 -4.78 6.35
C GLU A 590 24.50 -3.49 5.59
N ILE A 591 24.72 -3.49 4.27
CA ILE A 591 24.49 -2.36 3.38
C ILE A 591 23.16 -2.57 2.64
N PHE A 592 22.28 -1.58 2.76
CA PHE A 592 20.96 -1.59 2.19
C PHE A 592 20.85 -0.52 1.10
N LYS A 593 20.22 -0.89 -0.01
CA LYS A 593 19.99 0.00 -1.14
C LYS A 593 18.59 0.60 -1.06
N ALA A 594 18.53 1.93 -1.02
CA ALA A 594 17.28 2.69 -1.02
C ALA A 594 17.34 3.76 -2.11
N GLY A 595 16.78 3.50 -3.29
CA GLY A 595 16.87 4.43 -4.41
C GLY A 595 18.32 4.70 -4.83
N ILE A 596 18.78 5.95 -4.75
CA ILE A 596 20.18 6.33 -5.05
C ILE A 596 21.08 6.32 -3.80
N PHE A 597 20.56 5.85 -2.66
CA PHE A 597 21.27 5.83 -1.39
C PHE A 597 21.73 4.42 -1.02
N LEU A 598 22.83 4.39 -0.28
CA LEU A 598 23.28 3.24 0.51
C LEU A 598 23.13 3.58 1.99
N ALA A 599 22.48 2.70 2.74
CA ALA A 599 22.24 2.86 4.17
C ALA A 599 22.81 1.69 4.96
N TYR A 600 23.44 1.96 6.09
CA TYR A 600 23.97 0.93 6.99
C TYR A 600 24.00 1.44 8.44
N ILE A 601 24.03 0.52 9.40
CA ILE A 601 24.16 0.86 10.83
C ILE A 601 25.64 1.03 11.18
N LEU A 602 25.96 2.11 11.90
CA LEU A 602 27.26 2.22 12.56
C LEU A 602 27.31 1.25 13.74
N LYS A 603 28.08 0.17 13.63
CA LYS A 603 28.40 -0.64 14.82
C LYS A 603 29.21 0.24 15.74
N LYS A 604 28.67 0.51 16.94
CA LYS A 604 29.42 1.15 18.02
C LYS A 604 30.70 0.34 18.21
N GLN A 605 31.86 0.94 17.96
CA GLN A 605 33.13 0.31 18.32
C GLN A 605 33.01 0.01 19.81
N SER A 606 32.99 -1.27 20.16
CA SER A 606 33.15 -1.70 21.53
C SER A 606 34.53 -1.22 21.95
N ASN A 607 34.60 -0.09 22.63
CA ASN A 607 35.77 0.31 23.39
C ASN A 607 35.95 -0.76 24.48
N THR A 608 36.63 -1.84 24.14
CA THR A 608 37.38 -2.64 25.11
C THR A 608 38.49 -1.74 25.63
N ASN A 609 38.21 -1.09 26.77
CA ASN A 609 39.26 -0.69 27.70
C ASN A 609 39.87 -1.94 28.33
#